data_AF-A0A8T6SDI8-F1
#
_entry.id   AF-A0A8T6SDI8-F1
#
_cell.length_a   1.000
_cell.length_b   1.000
_cell.length_c   1.000
_cell.angle_alpha   90.00
_cell.angle_beta   90.00
_cell.angle_gamma   90.00
#
_symmetry.space_group_name_H-M   'P 1'
#
loop_
_entity.id
_entity.type
_entity.pdbx_description
1 polymer ?
#
loop_
_entity_poly.entity_id
_entity_poly.type
_entity_poly.pdbx_seq_one_letter_code
_entity_poly.pdbx_strand_id
1 'polypeptide(L)'
;EFFRDRDFIEVSPPMFISSACEGGATLFGLDYFDHELYLTQSAQLHLEVLINSLEKVYCVAPSFRAEKSRTIRHLTEYWHVEAEQAFTTMEDM
;
A
#
# COMPACT_ATOMS: atom_id res chain seq x y z
N GLU A 1 -4.92 3.31 17.95
CA GLU A 1 -5.36 4.48 18.75
C GLU A 1 -5.06 5.77 18.00
N PHE A 2 -3.79 6.12 17.77
CA PHE A 2 -3.38 7.33 17.02
C PHE A 2 -4.25 7.74 15.81
N PHE A 3 -4.51 6.81 14.88
CA PHE A 3 -5.32 7.08 13.68
C PHE A 3 -6.80 7.30 13.99
N ARG A 4 -7.37 6.47 14.89
CA ARG A 4 -8.77 6.58 15.30
C ARG A 4 -9.04 7.88 16.04
N ASP A 5 -8.09 8.34 16.86
CA ASP A 5 -8.17 9.60 17.60
C ASP A 5 -8.08 10.84 16.68
N ARG A 6 -7.74 10.66 15.39
CA ARG A 6 -7.62 11.70 14.35
C ARG A 6 -8.66 11.57 13.25
N ASP A 7 -9.70 10.77 13.49
CA ASP A 7 -10.80 10.49 12.57
C ASP A 7 -10.37 9.82 11.26
N PHE A 8 -9.26 9.08 11.26
CA PHE A 8 -8.91 8.24 10.12
C PHE A 8 -9.77 6.98 10.08
N ILE A 9 -10.20 6.61 8.88
CA ILE A 9 -10.98 5.41 8.62
C ILE A 9 -10.05 4.26 8.24
N GLU A 10 -10.16 3.15 8.96
CA GLU A 10 -9.42 1.93 8.64
C GLU A 10 -10.02 1.26 7.41
N VAL A 11 -9.19 0.98 6.40
CA VAL A 11 -9.62 0.38 5.13
C VAL A 11 -8.82 -0.89 4.82
N SER A 12 -9.38 -1.75 3.97
CA SER A 12 -8.76 -3.01 3.54
C SER A 12 -8.55 -3.01 2.03
N PRO A 13 -7.42 -2.48 1.55
CA PRO A 13 -7.09 -2.44 0.13
C PRO A 13 -6.76 -3.85 -0.40
N PRO A 14 -6.87 -4.09 -1.73
CA PRO A 14 -6.55 -5.38 -2.33
C PRO A 14 -5.05 -5.68 -2.29
N MET A 15 -4.70 -6.95 -2.08
CA MET A 15 -3.30 -7.41 -2.09
C MET A 15 -2.82 -7.89 -3.47
N PHE A 16 -3.76 -8.27 -4.33
CA PHE A 16 -3.52 -8.66 -5.72
C PHE A 16 -3.81 -7.46 -6.62
N ILE A 17 -2.83 -7.08 -7.44
CA ILE A 17 -2.91 -5.92 -8.33
C ILE A 17 -2.50 -6.31 -9.74
N SER A 18 -3.10 -5.67 -10.74
CA SER A 18 -2.79 -5.89 -12.16
C SER A 18 -1.66 -4.99 -12.69
N SER A 19 -1.26 -3.96 -11.94
CA SER A 19 -0.27 -2.97 -12.35
C SER A 19 0.61 -2.53 -11.17
N ALA A 20 1.88 -2.23 -11.42
CA ALA A 20 2.83 -1.78 -10.40
C ALA A 20 2.46 -0.41 -9.80
N CYS A 21 2.67 -0.23 -8.48
CA CYS A 21 2.65 1.08 -7.82
C CYS A 21 4.02 1.79 -7.89
N GLU A 22 5.13 1.10 -7.55
CA GLU A 22 6.46 1.73 -7.35
C GLU A 22 7.52 1.27 -8.37
N GLY A 23 7.14 1.20 -9.65
CA GLY A 23 8.04 0.78 -10.73
C GLY A 23 8.22 -0.74 -10.82
N GLY A 24 8.31 -1.26 -12.05
CA GLY A 24 8.21 -2.70 -12.34
C GLY A 24 9.41 -3.57 -11.94
N ALA A 25 10.42 -3.05 -11.24
CA ALA A 25 11.67 -3.76 -11.00
C ALA A 25 11.60 -4.81 -9.85
N THR A 26 10.63 -4.69 -8.94
CA THR A 26 10.59 -5.49 -7.69
C THR A 26 9.19 -6.02 -7.34
N LEU A 27 8.44 -6.52 -8.33
CA LEU A 27 7.14 -7.18 -8.11
C LEU A 27 7.26 -8.69 -7.99
N PHE A 28 6.49 -9.29 -7.07
CA PHE A 28 6.21 -10.72 -7.10
C PHE A 28 5.02 -10.98 -8.02
N GLY A 29 5.27 -11.64 -9.15
CA GLY A 29 4.21 -12.12 -10.04
C GLY A 29 3.62 -13.45 -9.55
N LEU A 30 2.34 -13.64 -9.81
CA LEU A 30 1.63 -14.91 -9.61
C LEU A 30 0.65 -15.18 -10.75
N ASP A 31 0.47 -16.47 -11.03
CA ASP A 31 -0.60 -16.93 -11.91
C ASP A 31 -1.90 -16.98 -11.11
N TYR A 32 -2.84 -16.11 -11.46
CA TYR A 32 -4.16 -16.02 -10.84
C TYR A 32 -5.23 -16.45 -11.85
N PHE A 33 -5.51 -17.75 -11.88
CA PHE A 33 -6.35 -18.40 -12.90
C PHE A 33 -5.78 -18.16 -14.30
N ASP A 34 -6.56 -17.54 -15.20
CA ASP A 34 -6.17 -17.20 -16.57
C ASP A 34 -5.55 -15.79 -16.68
N HIS A 35 -5.11 -15.21 -15.55
CA HIS A 35 -4.55 -13.85 -15.47
C HIS A 35 -3.21 -13.82 -14.74
N GLU A 36 -2.28 -12.99 -15.21
CA GLU A 36 -1.08 -12.63 -14.46
C GLU A 36 -1.39 -11.46 -13.53
N LEU A 37 -1.19 -11.66 -12.23
CA LEU A 37 -1.31 -10.61 -11.21
C LEU A 37 -0.01 -10.48 -10.42
N TYR A 38 0.06 -9.42 -9.62
CA TYR A 38 1.19 -9.14 -8.76
C TYR A 38 0.73 -8.97 -7.32
N LEU A 39 1.64 -9.26 -6.38
CA LEU A 39 1.48 -8.84 -5.00
C LEU A 39 1.81 -7.36 -4.84
N THR A 40 1.01 -6.66 -4.05
CA THR A 40 1.17 -5.23 -3.85
C THR A 40 2.45 -4.86 -3.08
N GLN A 41 3.11 -3.80 -3.53
CA GLN A 41 4.24 -3.17 -2.83
C GLN A 41 3.78 -2.11 -1.84
N SER A 42 2.60 -1.55 -2.07
CA SER A 42 2.02 -0.42 -1.34
C SER A 42 0.55 -0.27 -1.73
N ALA A 43 -0.29 0.01 -0.75
CA ALA A 43 -1.69 0.33 -0.95
C ALA A 43 -1.94 1.78 -1.39
N GLN A 44 -0.90 2.62 -1.48
CA GLN A 44 -1.00 4.07 -1.70
C GLN A 44 -2.02 4.46 -2.78
N LEU A 45 -1.93 3.90 -4.00
CA LEU A 45 -2.85 4.25 -5.08
C LEU A 45 -4.33 3.96 -4.75
N HIS A 46 -4.60 2.91 -3.97
CA HIS A 46 -5.97 2.60 -3.52
C HIS A 46 -6.42 3.57 -2.42
N LEU A 47 -5.51 3.97 -1.52
CA LEU A 47 -5.80 4.97 -0.50
C LEU A 47 -6.08 6.35 -1.13
N GLU A 48 -5.32 6.75 -2.15
CA GLU A 48 -5.53 7.98 -2.94
C GLU A 48 -6.93 8.02 -3.59
N VAL A 49 -7.44 6.86 -4.05
CA VAL A 49 -8.82 6.79 -4.55
C VAL A 49 -9.81 6.97 -3.40
N LEU A 50 -9.60 6.29 -2.28
CA LEU A 50 -10.53 6.28 -1.15
C LEU A 50 -10.67 7.64 -0.44
N ILE A 51 -9.62 8.46 -0.40
CA ILE A 51 -9.69 9.80 0.20
C ILE A 51 -10.69 10.72 -0.51
N ASN A 52 -11.06 10.45 -1.77
CA ASN A 52 -12.09 11.23 -2.47
C ASN A 52 -13.49 11.10 -1.83
N SER A 53 -13.73 10.04 -1.06
CA SER A 53 -15.01 9.83 -0.36
C SER A 53 -14.87 9.80 1.15
N LEU A 54 -13.71 9.42 1.68
CA LEU A 54 -13.49 9.19 3.11
C LEU A 54 -12.60 10.26 3.76
N GLU A 55 -11.96 11.11 2.96
CA GLU A 55 -11.04 12.19 3.33
C GLU A 55 -9.76 11.74 4.08
N LYS A 56 -9.85 10.88 5.09
CA LYS A 56 -8.74 10.36 5.88
C LYS A 56 -8.82 8.85 5.99
N VAL A 57 -7.83 8.14 5.45
CA VAL A 57 -7.82 6.67 5.45
C VAL A 57 -6.47 6.13 5.90
N TYR A 58 -6.49 4.97 6.55
CA TYR A 58 -5.27 4.23 6.87
C TYR A 58 -5.48 2.73 6.70
N CYS A 59 -4.40 2.00 6.46
CA CYS A 59 -4.39 0.55 6.50
C CYS A 59 -3.14 0.01 7.18
N VAL A 60 -3.30 -1.16 7.79
CA VAL A 60 -2.19 -1.97 8.31
C VAL A 60 -2.28 -3.32 7.60
N ALA A 61 -1.45 -3.51 6.59
CA ALA A 61 -1.54 -4.65 5.68
C ALA A 61 -0.14 -5.10 5.21
N PRO A 62 0.02 -6.36 4.78
CA PRO A 62 1.30 -6.82 4.25
C PRO A 62 1.61 -6.13 2.93
N SER A 63 2.90 -5.81 2.73
CA SER A 63 3.46 -5.34 1.46
C SER A 63 4.62 -6.25 1.05
N PHE A 64 4.79 -6.39 -0.26
CA PHE A 64 5.70 -7.37 -0.85
C PHE A 64 6.66 -6.70 -1.82
N ARG A 65 7.96 -6.91 -1.61
CA ARG A 65 9.01 -6.37 -2.50
C ARG A 65 9.93 -7.50 -2.94
N ALA A 66 10.02 -7.75 -4.24
CA ALA A 66 10.94 -8.73 -4.83
C ALA A 66 12.37 -8.16 -4.90
N GLU A 67 12.86 -7.61 -3.80
CA GLU A 67 14.20 -7.05 -3.66
C GLU A 67 15.23 -8.18 -3.50
N LYS A 68 16.24 -8.21 -4.39
CA LYS A 68 17.32 -9.20 -4.36
C LYS A 68 18.45 -8.79 -3.41
N SER A 69 18.57 -7.50 -3.12
CA SER A 69 19.57 -6.93 -2.24
C SER A 69 19.32 -7.32 -0.79
N ARG A 70 20.25 -8.10 -0.21
CA ARG A 70 20.18 -8.56 1.18
C ARG A 70 20.89 -7.60 2.10
N THR A 71 20.14 -6.65 2.67
CA THR A 71 20.63 -5.80 3.77
C THR A 71 19.85 -6.10 5.04
N ILE A 72 20.33 -5.60 6.19
CA ILE A 72 19.65 -5.77 7.49
C ILE A 72 18.33 -4.99 7.60
N ARG A 73 17.94 -4.21 6.58
CA ARG A 73 16.74 -3.36 6.58
C ARG A 73 15.71 -3.75 5.52
N HIS A 74 16.02 -4.68 4.60
CA HIS A 74 15.11 -5.06 3.53
C HIS A 74 14.52 -6.44 3.80
N LEU A 75 13.19 -6.47 3.89
CA LEU A 75 12.39 -7.69 3.92
C LEU A 75 11.61 -7.81 2.61
N THR A 76 11.38 -9.04 2.18
CA THR A 76 10.55 -9.32 1.00
C THR A 76 9.06 -9.26 1.30
N GLU A 77 8.69 -9.46 2.57
CA GLU A 77 7.35 -9.31 3.12
C GLU A 77 7.46 -8.55 4.44
N TYR A 78 6.63 -7.54 4.62
CA TYR A 78 6.58 -6.77 5.86
C TYR A 78 5.19 -6.21 6.09
N TRP A 79 4.86 -5.94 7.35
CA TRP A 79 3.65 -5.21 7.71
C TRP A 79 3.87 -3.74 7.43
N HIS A 80 3.06 -3.21 6.52
CA HIS A 80 3.12 -1.83 6.09
C HIS A 80 1.96 -1.07 6.72
N VAL A 81 2.29 0.02 7.40
CA VAL A 81 1.31 0.98 7.91
C VAL A 81 1.31 2.15 6.93
N GLU A 82 0.18 2.36 6.28
CA GLU A 82 0.02 3.39 5.25
C GLU A 82 -1.19 4.25 5.60
N ALA A 83 -1.11 5.55 5.34
CA ALA A 83 -2.18 6.49 5.59
C ALA A 83 -2.18 7.58 4.52
N GLU A 84 -3.37 8.02 4.13
CA GLU A 84 -3.57 9.04 3.10
C GLU A 84 -4.63 10.03 3.58
N GLN A 85 -4.43 11.32 3.27
CA GLN A 85 -5.29 12.40 3.74
C GLN A 85 -5.54 13.43 2.64
N ALA A 86 -6.82 13.71 2.36
CA ALA A 86 -7.25 14.79 1.48
C ALA A 86 -7.01 16.18 2.09
N PHE A 87 -6.89 17.18 1.22
CA PHE A 87 -6.73 18.59 1.59
C PHE A 87 -5.52 18.89 2.49
N THR A 88 -4.47 18.09 2.37
CA THR A 88 -3.21 18.24 3.11
C THR A 88 -2.12 18.78 2.18
N THR A 89 -1.18 19.54 2.74
CA THR A 89 0.06 19.92 2.04
C THR A 89 1.23 19.09 2.54
N MET A 90 2.39 19.21 1.89
CA MET A 90 3.63 18.57 2.34
C MET A 90 4.07 19.05 3.73
N GLU A 91 3.68 20.24 4.17
CA GLU A 91 4.01 20.75 5.51
C GLU A 91 3.08 20.18 6.60
N ASP A 92 1.90 19.71 6.21
CA ASP A 92 0.91 19.10 7.09
C ASP A 92 1.16 17.59 7.31
N MET A 93 1.93 16.96 6.42
CA MET A 93 2.33 15.55 6.45
C MET A 93 3.62 15.33 7.27
#